data_AF-A0A842SZX5-F1
#
_entry.id   AF-A0A842SZX5-F1
#
_cell.length_a   1.000
_cell.length_b   1.000
_cell.length_c   1.000
_cell.angle_alpha   90.00
_cell.angle_beta   90.00
_cell.angle_gamma   90.00
#
_symmetry.space_group_name_H-M   'P 1'
#
loop_
_entity.id
_entity.type
_entity.pdbx_description
1 polymer ?
#
loop_
_entity_poly.entity_id
_entity_poly.type
_entity_poly.pdbx_seq_one_letter_code
_entity_poly.pdbx_strand_id
1 'polypeptide(L)'
;MTLKENPPLEKVIETIRKNQNLDSIAGLVCLNSLIINSTIEEILEFINKKRIEIPTKKVYTRLELLRHICLHYYIIYINNEPLQNNFESVLNYIGHEMCRDESLQLHLYGVDFIAKQDLIDAFSDWCADLGISVYDARKVSDENHIDLYLVRRTPLLRTETVFVRTGHEIDENEYQRVLQLITKTSKYATWNVFVTTPLAVYKIGLNRMIIDMDQSNVWLYIIDPVRKTIHGIIKGKKSKDYNSDLRDKYIEQLPREPIRAQTRLKEISTFKFNEKQSYNPDDYCTFDLLDVLEHDRLVSAPDEESDYSKIFRNLMIIDRESKIPIFSYLSEKVKDQILFSGFLSAMDDFVSQIGDTTSLKEINYKGFYVQAAYGKSVKMALFLSDQADKSLKERVDFLLEYFESNFSEEIEKFRDSGDTSILKDEKILPIVRQFLNI
;
A
#
# COMPACT_ATOMS: atom_id res chain seq x y z
N MET A 1 18.65 -7.44 40.17
CA MET A 1 18.78 -6.88 38.82
C MET A 1 18.69 -5.38 38.94
N THR A 2 19.74 -4.66 38.56
CA THR A 2 19.71 -3.19 38.46
C THR A 2 18.78 -2.82 37.31
N LEU A 3 17.68 -2.12 37.63
CA LEU A 3 16.84 -1.49 36.60
C LEU A 3 17.76 -0.61 35.74
N LYS A 4 17.84 -0.87 34.44
CA LYS A 4 18.49 0.06 33.52
C LYS A 4 17.73 1.39 33.63
N GLU A 5 18.45 2.50 33.80
CA GLU A 5 17.82 3.81 33.96
C GLU A 5 16.89 4.11 32.77
N ASN A 6 15.66 4.51 33.07
CA ASN A 6 14.68 4.87 32.06
C ASN A 6 15.07 6.21 31.45
N PRO A 7 15.07 6.35 30.10
CA PRO A 7 15.31 7.64 29.49
C PRO A 7 14.18 8.62 29.85
N PRO A 8 14.48 9.93 30.00
CA PRO A 8 13.44 10.96 30.04
C PRO A 8 12.53 10.86 28.82
N LEU A 9 11.24 11.19 28.98
CA LEU A 9 10.24 11.13 27.92
C LEU A 9 10.68 11.88 26.66
N GLU A 10 11.31 13.04 26.83
CA GLU A 10 11.77 13.90 25.74
C GLU A 10 12.92 13.31 24.95
N LYS A 11 13.65 12.34 25.53
CA LYS A 11 14.85 11.70 24.96
C LYS A 11 14.62 10.25 24.55
N VAL A 12 13.41 9.72 24.71
CA VAL A 12 13.15 8.29 24.48
C VAL A 12 13.35 7.91 23.02
N ILE A 13 12.93 8.76 22.09
CA ILE A 13 13.06 8.54 20.65
C ILE A 13 14.55 8.51 20.27
N GLU A 14 15.32 9.50 20.70
CA GLU A 14 16.75 9.59 20.43
C GLU A 14 17.52 8.42 21.06
N THR A 15 17.09 7.97 22.24
CA THR A 15 17.66 6.79 22.91
C THR A 15 17.41 5.53 22.09
N ILE A 16 16.18 5.31 21.61
CA ILE A 16 15.84 4.17 20.76
C ILE A 16 16.61 4.25 19.44
N ARG A 17 16.60 5.40 18.75
CA ARG A 17 17.33 5.62 17.50
C ARG A 17 18.81 5.28 17.63
N LYS A 18 19.47 5.78 18.68
CA LYS A 18 20.87 5.50 18.95
C LYS A 18 21.13 4.02 19.23
N ASN A 19 20.28 3.38 20.06
CA ASN A 19 20.41 1.96 20.38
C ASN A 19 20.18 1.04 19.18
N GLN A 20 19.48 1.55 18.16
CA GLN A 20 19.15 0.83 16.93
C GLN A 20 19.98 1.28 15.73
N ASN A 21 20.92 2.21 15.92
CA ASN A 21 21.75 2.79 14.85
C ASN A 21 20.94 3.34 13.66
N LEU A 22 19.75 3.91 13.91
CA LEU A 22 18.85 4.42 12.86
C LEU A 22 19.42 5.60 12.06
N ASP A 23 20.52 6.20 12.50
CA ASP A 23 21.21 7.23 11.70
C ASP A 23 22.05 6.62 10.56
N SER A 24 22.30 5.30 10.60
CA SER A 24 23.09 4.57 9.59
C SER A 24 22.28 3.52 8.82
N ILE A 25 21.16 3.04 9.37
CA ILE A 25 20.30 2.03 8.74
C ILE A 25 18.94 2.61 8.39
N ALA A 26 18.34 2.13 7.30
CA ALA A 26 17.04 2.56 6.84
C ALA A 26 15.93 1.63 7.37
N GLY A 27 15.01 2.19 8.16
CA GLY A 27 13.79 1.48 8.54
C GLY A 27 12.70 1.60 7.45
N LEU A 28 12.02 0.49 7.17
CA LEU A 28 11.07 0.39 6.05
C LEU A 28 9.64 0.83 6.43
N VAL A 29 9.20 0.53 7.65
CA VAL A 29 7.87 0.91 8.18
C VAL A 29 8.03 2.03 9.20
N CYS A 30 7.63 3.25 8.84
CA CYS A 30 7.80 4.43 9.69
C CYS A 30 6.68 4.59 10.73
N LEU A 31 7.01 4.42 12.01
CA LEU A 31 6.04 4.56 13.10
C LEU A 31 5.55 6.01 13.26
N ASN A 32 6.37 7.00 12.93
CA ASN A 32 5.92 8.40 12.90
C ASN A 32 4.88 8.62 11.82
N SER A 33 5.03 8.02 10.63
CA SER A 33 4.05 8.16 9.54
C SER A 33 2.69 7.56 9.94
N LEU A 34 2.72 6.41 10.62
CA LEU A 34 1.51 5.78 11.17
C LEU A 34 0.75 6.77 12.08
N ILE A 35 1.45 7.34 13.07
CA ILE A 35 0.85 8.25 14.04
C ILE A 35 0.45 9.60 13.43
N ILE A 36 1.21 10.12 12.45
CA ILE A 36 0.87 11.36 11.74
C ILE A 36 -0.47 11.23 11.01
N ASN A 37 -0.70 10.09 10.38
CA ASN A 37 -1.91 9.80 9.63
C ASN A 37 -3.11 9.46 10.52
N SER A 38 -2.86 9.01 11.76
CA SER A 38 -3.92 8.77 12.75
C SER A 38 -4.50 10.06 13.34
N THR A 39 -5.77 10.01 13.71
CA THR A 39 -6.43 11.02 14.55
C THR A 39 -5.92 10.94 15.99
N ILE A 40 -6.05 12.03 16.76
CA ILE A 40 -5.67 12.03 18.18
C ILE A 40 -6.53 11.03 18.96
N GLU A 41 -7.80 10.93 18.59
CA GLU A 41 -8.78 10.03 19.18
C GLU A 41 -8.38 8.56 19.03
N GLU A 42 -7.97 8.13 17.83
CA GLU A 42 -7.48 6.76 17.57
C GLU A 42 -6.22 6.43 18.38
N ILE A 43 -5.29 7.40 18.49
CA ILE A 43 -4.06 7.20 19.26
C ILE A 43 -4.37 7.09 20.76
N LEU A 44 -5.31 7.90 21.26
CA LEU A 44 -5.78 7.83 22.65
C LEU A 44 -6.54 6.53 22.92
N GLU A 45 -7.33 6.04 21.97
CA GLU A 45 -7.99 4.73 22.05
C GLU A 45 -6.95 3.61 22.21
N PHE A 46 -5.92 3.61 21.37
CA PHE A 46 -4.78 2.68 21.49
C PHE A 46 -4.14 2.75 22.90
N ILE A 47 -3.80 3.96 23.36
CA ILE A 47 -3.20 4.20 24.68
C ILE A 47 -4.08 3.65 25.80
N ASN A 48 -5.39 3.91 25.76
CA ASN A 48 -6.35 3.45 26.75
C ASN A 48 -6.50 1.92 26.73
N LYS A 49 -6.64 1.33 25.55
CA LYS A 49 -6.76 -0.14 25.34
C LYS A 49 -5.53 -0.87 25.87
N LYS A 50 -4.33 -0.31 25.65
CA LYS A 50 -3.05 -0.85 26.12
C LYS A 50 -2.69 -0.42 27.56
N ARG A 51 -3.54 0.38 28.22
CA ARG A 51 -3.34 0.87 29.59
C ARG A 51 -2.00 1.63 29.76
N ILE A 52 -1.65 2.43 28.77
CA ILE A 52 -0.45 3.26 28.80
C ILE A 52 -0.73 4.48 29.66
N GLU A 53 0.02 4.64 30.75
CA GLU A 53 -0.14 5.78 31.65
C GLU A 53 0.40 7.07 31.02
N ILE A 54 -0.48 8.04 30.82
CA ILE A 54 -0.13 9.39 30.36
C ILE A 54 -0.73 10.45 31.29
N PRO A 55 -0.03 11.58 31.53
CA PRO A 55 -0.52 12.63 32.41
C PRO A 55 -1.71 13.33 31.77
N THR A 56 -2.84 13.51 32.48
CA THR A 56 -4.03 14.19 31.95
C THR A 56 -3.73 15.63 31.54
N LYS A 57 -3.92 15.96 30.25
CA LYS A 57 -3.75 17.29 29.68
C LYS A 57 -4.94 17.66 28.80
N LYS A 58 -5.11 18.97 28.54
CA LYS A 58 -6.18 19.47 27.65
C LYS A 58 -5.90 19.22 26.17
N VAL A 59 -4.63 19.24 25.77
CA VAL A 59 -4.21 19.10 24.38
C VAL A 59 -2.93 18.26 24.36
N TYR A 60 -2.89 17.27 23.49
CA TYR A 60 -1.69 16.48 23.20
C TYR A 60 -1.27 16.71 21.74
N THR A 61 0.03 16.64 21.51
CA THR A 61 0.56 16.50 20.14
C THR A 61 0.74 15.03 19.81
N ARG A 62 0.67 14.68 18.52
CA ARG A 62 0.95 13.34 18.01
C ARG A 62 2.33 12.82 18.43
N LEU A 63 3.35 13.67 18.33
CA LEU A 63 4.72 13.34 18.76
C LEU A 63 4.81 13.03 20.25
N GLU A 64 4.11 13.79 21.09
CA GLU A 64 4.06 13.55 22.53
C GLU A 64 3.41 12.19 22.85
N LEU A 65 2.30 11.87 22.20
CA LEU A 65 1.65 10.57 22.36
C LEU A 65 2.56 9.42 21.89
N LEU A 66 3.25 9.59 20.76
CA LEU A 66 4.25 8.62 20.29
C LEU A 66 5.37 8.42 21.30
N ARG A 67 5.89 9.49 21.92
CA ARG A 67 6.91 9.38 22.97
C ARG A 67 6.42 8.55 24.16
N HIS A 68 5.17 8.74 24.58
CA HIS A 68 4.57 7.93 25.66
C HIS A 68 4.46 6.46 25.29
N ILE A 69 4.01 6.16 24.07
CA ILE A 69 3.95 4.79 23.54
C ILE A 69 5.34 4.16 23.53
N CYS A 70 6.32 4.85 22.96
CA CYS A 70 7.71 4.39 22.91
C CYS A 70 8.28 4.14 24.32
N LEU A 71 8.08 5.05 25.27
CA LEU A 71 8.59 4.91 26.63
C LEU A 71 7.98 3.72 27.35
N HIS A 72 6.66 3.54 27.23
CA HIS A 72 5.95 2.42 27.86
C HIS A 72 6.52 1.07 27.40
N TYR A 73 6.57 0.85 26.09
CA TYR A 73 7.06 -0.41 25.54
C TYR A 73 8.57 -0.57 25.69
N TYR A 74 9.33 0.53 25.69
CA TYR A 74 10.76 0.50 26.02
C TYR A 74 10.98 -0.08 27.42
N ILE A 75 10.27 0.44 28.43
CA ILE A 75 10.37 -0.01 29.83
C ILE A 75 9.97 -1.48 29.96
N ILE A 76 8.89 -1.90 29.31
CA ILE A 76 8.46 -3.31 29.31
C ILE A 76 9.55 -4.21 28.72
N TYR A 77 10.10 -3.83 27.57
CA TYR A 77 11.10 -4.61 26.86
C TYR A 77 12.39 -4.78 27.68
N ILE A 78 12.97 -3.70 28.20
CA ILE A 78 14.25 -3.75 28.92
C ILE A 78 14.18 -4.54 30.24
N ASN A 79 12.98 -4.68 30.81
CA ASN A 79 12.75 -5.36 32.08
C ASN A 79 12.20 -6.79 31.93
N ASN A 80 12.04 -7.28 30.69
CA ASN A 80 11.47 -8.59 30.41
C ASN A 80 12.39 -9.39 29.48
N GLU A 81 13.21 -10.26 30.07
CA GLU A 81 14.15 -11.13 29.34
C GLU A 81 13.45 -12.06 28.33
N PRO A 82 12.31 -12.71 28.64
CA PRO A 82 11.54 -13.44 27.63
C PRO A 82 11.16 -12.61 26.39
N LEU A 83 10.80 -11.33 26.55
CA LEU A 83 10.51 -10.46 25.40
C LEU A 83 11.76 -10.17 24.56
N GLN A 84 12.91 -9.97 25.20
CA GLN A 84 14.20 -9.76 24.52
C GLN A 84 14.65 -10.99 23.71
N ASN A 85 14.15 -12.19 24.04
CA ASN A 85 14.39 -13.40 23.26
C ASN A 85 13.43 -13.56 22.07
N ASN A 86 12.26 -12.93 22.11
CA ASN A 86 11.22 -13.06 21.08
C ASN A 86 11.25 -11.94 20.04
N PHE A 87 11.80 -10.77 20.38
CA PHE A 87 11.94 -9.63 19.49
C PHE A 87 13.41 -9.26 19.38
N GLU A 88 13.87 -9.04 18.15
CA GLU A 88 15.26 -8.68 17.86
C GLU A 88 15.68 -7.36 18.53
N SER A 89 14.72 -6.44 18.70
CA SER A 89 14.99 -5.16 19.30
C SER A 89 13.77 -4.51 19.94
N VAL A 90 14.02 -3.46 20.74
CA VAL A 90 12.97 -2.65 21.33
C VAL A 90 12.08 -1.98 20.29
N LEU A 91 12.68 -1.53 19.18
CA LEU A 91 11.93 -0.91 18.09
C LEU A 91 11.08 -1.94 17.35
N ASN A 92 11.60 -3.16 17.17
CA ASN A 92 10.84 -4.26 16.60
C ASN A 92 9.63 -4.60 17.46
N TYR A 93 9.80 -4.65 18.79
CA TYR A 93 8.69 -4.85 19.73
C TYR A 93 7.64 -3.72 19.66
N ILE A 94 8.07 -2.45 19.74
CA ILE A 94 7.16 -1.29 19.63
C ILE A 94 6.37 -1.34 18.33
N GLY A 95 7.07 -1.55 17.20
CA GLY A 95 6.44 -1.57 15.88
C GLY A 95 5.40 -2.66 15.75
N HIS A 96 5.69 -3.87 16.23
CA HIS A 96 4.70 -4.96 16.22
C HIS A 96 3.49 -4.69 17.11
N GLU A 97 3.67 -4.10 18.29
CA GLU A 97 2.56 -3.76 19.18
C GLU A 97 1.64 -2.68 18.59
N MET A 98 2.20 -1.68 17.92
CA MET A 98 1.43 -0.63 17.25
C MET A 98 0.71 -1.15 16.01
N CYS A 99 1.42 -1.86 15.13
CA CYS A 99 0.87 -2.29 13.83
C CYS A 99 -0.16 -3.43 13.96
N ARG A 100 -0.19 -4.18 15.07
CA ARG A 100 -1.19 -5.22 15.32
C ARG A 100 -2.50 -4.69 15.88
N ASP A 101 -2.55 -3.43 16.33
CA ASP A 101 -3.76 -2.89 16.92
C ASP A 101 -4.71 -2.36 15.85
N GLU A 102 -5.96 -2.81 15.93
CA GLU A 102 -7.04 -2.46 14.99
C GLU A 102 -7.24 -0.94 14.87
N SER A 103 -7.02 -0.18 15.94
CA SER A 103 -7.19 1.28 15.96
C SER A 103 -6.20 2.01 15.04
N LEU A 104 -5.06 1.39 14.73
CA LEU A 104 -4.01 1.95 13.88
C LEU A 104 -3.90 1.20 12.54
N GLN A 105 -4.55 0.04 12.40
CA GLN A 105 -4.35 -0.86 11.27
C GLN A 105 -4.74 -0.22 9.92
N LEU A 106 -5.77 0.62 9.88
CA LEU A 106 -6.19 1.35 8.67
C LEU A 106 -5.04 2.20 8.10
N HIS A 107 -4.23 2.79 8.99
CA HIS A 107 -3.14 3.69 8.61
C HIS A 107 -1.92 2.95 8.04
N LEU A 108 -1.86 1.61 8.20
CA LEU A 108 -0.84 0.78 7.54
C LEU A 108 -1.03 0.70 6.03
N TYR A 109 -2.24 0.92 5.52
CA TYR A 109 -2.44 1.02 4.07
C TYR A 109 -1.78 2.28 3.48
N GLY A 110 -1.41 3.26 4.32
CA GLY A 110 -0.61 4.41 3.88
C GLY A 110 0.83 4.04 3.50
N VAL A 111 1.39 2.95 4.05
CA VAL A 111 2.73 2.44 3.69
C VAL A 111 2.68 1.34 2.62
N ASP A 112 1.57 1.29 1.87
CA ASP A 112 1.34 0.37 0.76
C ASP A 112 0.76 1.11 -0.45
N PHE A 113 0.71 0.44 -1.60
CA PHE A 113 -0.08 0.91 -2.74
C PHE A 113 -1.43 0.20 -2.74
N ILE A 114 -2.52 0.97 -2.72
CA ILE A 114 -3.88 0.41 -2.81
C ILE A 114 -4.09 -0.28 -4.16
N ALA A 115 -3.66 0.35 -5.26
CA ALA A 115 -3.65 -0.26 -6.58
C ALA A 115 -2.27 -0.84 -6.90
N LYS A 116 -2.23 -2.08 -7.34
CA LYS A 116 -1.01 -2.71 -7.87
C LYS A 116 -0.46 -1.95 -9.07
N GLN A 117 -1.33 -1.38 -9.89
CA GLN A 117 -0.94 -0.59 -11.04
C GLN A 117 -0.08 0.63 -10.65
N ASP A 118 -0.33 1.26 -9.50
CA ASP A 118 0.51 2.39 -9.02
C ASP A 118 1.92 1.93 -8.66
N LEU A 119 2.06 0.76 -8.03
CA LEU A 119 3.35 0.15 -7.73
C LEU A 119 4.10 -0.22 -9.03
N ILE A 120 3.38 -0.75 -10.03
CA ILE A 120 3.93 -1.04 -11.36
C ILE A 120 4.42 0.25 -12.01
N ASP A 121 3.63 1.32 -12.01
CA ASP A 121 3.99 2.59 -12.64
C ASP A 121 5.20 3.22 -11.95
N ALA A 122 5.23 3.28 -10.62
CA ALA A 122 6.38 3.79 -9.85
C ALA A 122 7.68 3.03 -10.16
N PHE A 123 7.63 1.70 -10.20
CA PHE A 123 8.80 0.88 -10.54
C PHE A 123 9.20 1.02 -12.02
N SER A 124 8.22 1.12 -12.91
CA SER A 124 8.45 1.19 -14.36
C SER A 124 9.05 2.53 -14.77
N ASP A 125 8.61 3.62 -14.16
CA ASP A 125 9.15 4.96 -14.39
C ASP A 125 10.61 5.03 -13.96
N TRP A 126 10.94 4.49 -12.77
CA TRP A 126 12.32 4.37 -12.33
C TRP A 126 13.19 3.51 -13.26
N CYS A 127 12.68 2.36 -13.72
CA CYS A 127 13.38 1.52 -14.70
C CYS A 127 13.64 2.27 -16.02
N ALA A 128 12.67 3.05 -16.50
CA ALA A 128 12.80 3.82 -17.73
C ALA A 128 13.86 4.91 -17.62
N ASP A 129 13.98 5.58 -16.47
CA ASP A 129 15.03 6.55 -16.19
C ASP A 129 16.44 5.91 -16.24
N LEU A 130 16.55 4.62 -15.88
CA LEU A 130 17.78 3.83 -16.02
C LEU A 130 18.05 3.31 -17.44
N GLY A 131 17.21 3.65 -18.42
CA GLY A 131 17.35 3.20 -19.79
C GLY A 131 16.82 1.78 -20.04
N ILE A 132 15.98 1.26 -19.15
CA ILE A 132 15.41 -0.09 -19.25
C ILE A 132 14.01 0.02 -19.86
N SER A 133 13.73 -0.80 -20.88
CA SER A 133 12.38 -0.90 -21.46
C SER A 133 11.54 -1.88 -20.64
N VAL A 134 10.33 -1.48 -20.27
CA VAL A 134 9.43 -2.24 -19.40
C VAL A 134 8.21 -2.69 -20.19
N TYR A 135 7.96 -3.99 -20.24
CA TYR A 135 6.84 -4.58 -20.95
C TYR A 135 5.83 -5.19 -19.95
N ASP A 136 4.54 -5.03 -20.23
CA ASP A 136 3.48 -5.76 -19.53
C ASP A 136 3.48 -7.22 -19.99
N ALA A 137 3.82 -8.14 -19.10
CA ALA A 137 3.96 -9.55 -19.39
C ALA A 137 2.75 -10.39 -18.96
N ARG A 138 1.73 -9.76 -18.33
CA ARG A 138 0.59 -10.46 -17.71
C ARG A 138 -0.24 -11.29 -18.69
N LYS A 139 -0.17 -10.99 -19.99
CA LYS A 139 -0.94 -11.66 -21.07
C LYS A 139 -0.13 -12.62 -21.93
N VAL A 140 1.15 -12.83 -21.62
CA VAL A 140 2.10 -13.51 -22.51
C VAL A 140 2.04 -15.04 -22.36
N SER A 141 1.67 -15.57 -21.19
CA SER A 141 1.51 -17.02 -20.95
C SER A 141 0.78 -17.30 -19.62
N ASP A 142 -0.35 -18.00 -19.66
CA ASP A 142 -1.16 -18.33 -18.48
C ASP A 142 -0.41 -19.20 -17.44
N GLU A 143 0.50 -20.08 -17.88
CA GLU A 143 1.19 -21.02 -16.97
C GLU A 143 2.30 -20.40 -16.11
N ASN A 144 2.77 -19.20 -16.46
CA ASN A 144 4.02 -18.63 -15.92
C ASN A 144 3.86 -17.27 -15.24
N HIS A 145 2.64 -16.68 -15.27
CA HIS A 145 2.21 -15.41 -14.66
C HIS A 145 3.35 -14.47 -14.19
N ILE A 146 4.03 -13.86 -15.15
CA ILE A 146 5.02 -12.80 -14.94
C ILE A 146 4.30 -11.45 -15.05
N ASP A 147 4.53 -10.53 -14.11
CA ASP A 147 3.88 -9.22 -14.14
C ASP A 147 4.52 -8.30 -15.18
N LEU A 148 5.85 -8.11 -15.11
CA LEU A 148 6.60 -7.27 -16.04
C LEU A 148 7.81 -8.02 -16.60
N TYR A 149 8.21 -7.64 -17.81
CA TYR A 149 9.44 -8.11 -18.43
C TYR A 149 10.32 -6.93 -18.80
N LEU A 150 11.55 -6.91 -18.30
CA LEU A 150 12.51 -5.84 -18.51
C LEU A 150 13.50 -6.21 -19.60
N VAL A 151 13.80 -5.25 -20.49
CA VAL A 151 14.77 -5.43 -21.56
C VAL A 151 15.73 -4.24 -21.60
N ARG A 152 17.03 -4.54 -21.48
CA ARG A 152 18.12 -3.59 -21.71
C ARG A 152 19.03 -4.13 -22.81
N ARG A 153 19.18 -3.36 -23.91
CA ARG A 153 19.91 -3.82 -25.10
C ARG A 153 21.41 -3.50 -25.09
N THR A 154 21.83 -2.50 -24.30
CA THR A 154 23.21 -1.97 -24.34
C THR A 154 23.92 -2.16 -22.99
N PRO A 155 25.16 -2.69 -22.95
CA PRO A 155 26.00 -3.15 -24.07
C PRO A 155 25.69 -4.57 -24.56
N LEU A 156 24.93 -5.36 -23.80
CA LEU A 156 24.47 -6.70 -24.16
C LEU A 156 22.98 -6.82 -23.79
N LEU A 157 22.26 -7.70 -24.48
CA LEU A 157 20.88 -8.02 -24.15
C LEU A 157 20.80 -8.61 -22.73
N ARG A 158 20.15 -7.85 -21.85
CA ARG A 158 19.85 -8.20 -20.47
C ARG A 158 18.34 -8.21 -20.31
N THR A 159 17.84 -9.28 -19.71
CA THR A 159 16.41 -9.47 -19.51
C THR A 159 16.10 -9.87 -18.09
N GLU A 160 14.97 -9.38 -17.58
CA GLU A 160 14.56 -9.61 -16.20
C GLU A 160 13.06 -9.90 -16.15
N THR A 161 12.69 -10.94 -15.40
CA THR A 161 11.29 -11.24 -15.04
C THR A 161 10.98 -10.56 -13.71
N VAL A 162 9.89 -9.81 -13.67
CA VAL A 162 9.49 -9.04 -12.48
C VAL A 162 8.18 -9.56 -11.94
N PHE A 163 8.17 -9.80 -10.64
CA PHE A 163 7.00 -10.11 -9.84
C PHE A 163 6.69 -8.93 -8.94
N VAL A 164 5.46 -8.41 -9.05
CA VAL A 164 5.03 -7.21 -8.33
C VAL A 164 3.90 -7.61 -7.41
N ARG A 165 4.05 -7.35 -6.10
CA ARG A 165 2.99 -7.59 -5.10
C ARG A 165 2.91 -6.42 -4.14
N THR A 166 1.70 -5.89 -3.98
CA THR A 166 1.39 -4.97 -2.89
C THR A 166 1.39 -5.72 -1.55
N GLY A 167 1.45 -4.99 -0.45
CA GLY A 167 1.29 -5.55 0.88
C GLY A 167 -0.10 -6.10 1.10
N HIS A 168 -1.13 -5.56 0.45
CA HIS A 168 -2.48 -6.11 0.48
C HIS A 168 -2.58 -7.48 -0.20
N GLU A 169 -2.01 -7.64 -1.40
CA GLU A 169 -2.03 -8.90 -2.17
C GLU A 169 -1.23 -10.03 -1.50
N ILE A 170 -0.34 -9.71 -0.57
CA ILE A 170 0.57 -10.68 0.01
C ILE A 170 0.08 -11.19 1.38
N ASP A 171 -0.04 -12.51 1.45
CA ASP A 171 -0.11 -13.30 2.66
C ASP A 171 0.88 -14.47 2.57
N GLU A 172 0.87 -15.38 3.54
CA GLU A 172 1.76 -16.53 3.53
C GLU A 172 1.58 -17.40 2.27
N ASN A 173 0.33 -17.60 1.83
CA ASN A 173 0.04 -18.49 0.72
C ASN A 173 0.46 -17.88 -0.62
N GLU A 174 0.13 -16.62 -0.88
CA GLU A 174 0.53 -15.93 -2.10
C GLU A 174 2.05 -15.72 -2.13
N TYR A 175 2.69 -15.46 -0.99
CA TYR A 175 4.16 -15.36 -0.94
C TYR A 175 4.84 -16.67 -1.36
N GLN A 176 4.38 -17.82 -0.84
CA GLN A 176 4.86 -19.13 -1.29
C GLN A 176 4.59 -19.37 -2.79
N ARG A 177 3.41 -18.95 -3.28
CA ARG A 177 3.07 -19.04 -4.70
C ARG A 177 4.04 -18.23 -5.57
N VAL A 178 4.39 -17.02 -5.16
CA VAL A 178 5.35 -16.16 -5.87
C VAL A 178 6.74 -16.81 -5.91
N LEU A 179 7.23 -17.38 -4.81
CA LEU A 179 8.51 -18.11 -4.79
C LEU A 179 8.53 -19.27 -5.80
N GLN A 180 7.41 -20.01 -5.92
CA GLN A 180 7.28 -21.07 -6.92
C GLN A 180 7.28 -20.52 -8.36
N LEU A 181 6.60 -19.39 -8.61
CA LEU A 181 6.58 -18.73 -9.92
C LEU A 181 7.98 -18.24 -10.31
N ILE A 182 8.72 -17.61 -9.40
CA ILE A 182 10.11 -17.19 -9.59
C ILE A 182 10.98 -18.37 -10.03
N THR A 183 10.83 -19.51 -9.35
CA THR A 183 11.61 -20.72 -9.67
C THR A 183 11.29 -21.22 -11.08
N LYS A 184 10.00 -21.33 -11.43
CA LYS A 184 9.53 -21.82 -12.74
C LYS A 184 9.95 -20.93 -13.91
N THR A 185 10.05 -19.63 -13.67
CA THR A 185 10.29 -18.62 -14.71
C THR A 185 11.77 -18.25 -14.91
N SER A 186 12.64 -18.70 -14.01
CA SER A 186 14.09 -18.46 -14.03
C SER A 186 14.78 -18.79 -15.36
N LYS A 187 14.21 -19.70 -16.16
CA LYS A 187 14.69 -20.07 -17.50
C LYS A 187 14.46 -19.01 -18.59
N TYR A 188 13.50 -18.11 -18.42
CA TYR A 188 13.06 -17.16 -19.45
C TYR A 188 13.75 -15.79 -19.39
N ALA A 189 14.50 -15.50 -18.33
CA ALA A 189 15.21 -14.24 -18.17
C ALA A 189 16.55 -14.41 -17.45
N THR A 190 17.44 -13.42 -17.65
CA THR A 190 18.78 -13.44 -17.07
C THR A 190 18.72 -13.28 -15.55
N TRP A 191 17.80 -12.45 -15.04
CA TRP A 191 17.56 -12.25 -13.62
C TRP A 191 16.07 -12.30 -13.29
N ASN A 192 15.77 -12.58 -12.02
CA ASN A 192 14.45 -12.42 -11.44
C ASN A 192 14.47 -11.21 -10.51
N VAL A 193 13.36 -10.47 -10.48
CA VAL A 193 13.15 -9.31 -9.62
C VAL A 193 11.83 -9.47 -8.88
N PHE A 194 11.85 -9.22 -7.58
CA PHE A 194 10.66 -9.13 -6.75
C PHE A 194 10.54 -7.69 -6.22
N VAL A 195 9.38 -7.08 -6.49
CA VAL A 195 9.07 -5.69 -6.11
C VAL A 195 7.86 -5.70 -5.19
N THR A 196 8.01 -5.07 -4.04
CA THR A 196 6.96 -5.02 -3.03
C THR A 196 7.02 -3.74 -2.20
N THR A 197 6.30 -3.70 -1.07
CA THR A 197 6.07 -2.50 -0.26
C THR A 197 6.42 -2.74 1.21
N PRO A 198 6.58 -1.68 2.01
CA PRO A 198 6.78 -1.82 3.46
C PRO A 198 5.73 -2.67 4.17
N LEU A 199 4.45 -2.60 3.77
CA LEU A 199 3.40 -3.43 4.38
C LEU A 199 3.64 -4.93 4.13
N ALA A 200 4.13 -5.31 2.95
CA ALA A 200 4.51 -6.70 2.67
C ALA A 200 5.63 -7.17 3.59
N VAL A 201 6.63 -6.32 3.81
CA VAL A 201 7.76 -6.59 4.72
C VAL A 201 7.27 -6.82 6.14
N TYR A 202 6.32 -6.00 6.61
CA TYR A 202 5.71 -6.19 7.91
C TYR A 202 4.98 -7.54 8.03
N LYS A 203 4.22 -7.93 7.00
CA LYS A 203 3.44 -9.18 7.00
C LYS A 203 4.32 -10.44 6.95
N ILE A 204 5.37 -10.46 6.13
CA ILE A 204 6.20 -11.65 5.91
C ILE A 204 7.43 -11.68 6.82
N GLY A 205 8.00 -10.52 7.12
CA GLY A 205 9.25 -10.32 7.86
C GLY A 205 10.44 -10.08 6.92
N LEU A 206 11.19 -8.99 7.17
CA LEU A 206 12.35 -8.59 6.36
C LEU A 206 13.42 -9.67 6.26
N ASN A 207 13.85 -10.22 7.41
CA ASN A 207 14.91 -11.24 7.46
C ASN A 207 14.53 -12.48 6.65
N ARG A 208 13.27 -12.89 6.72
CA ARG A 208 12.75 -14.01 5.94
C ARG A 208 12.79 -13.71 4.45
N MET A 209 12.28 -12.53 4.04
CA MET A 209 12.34 -12.10 2.64
C MET A 209 13.77 -12.07 2.11
N ILE A 210 14.73 -11.56 2.88
CA ILE A 210 16.15 -11.54 2.50
C ILE A 210 16.67 -12.95 2.25
N ILE A 211 16.45 -13.88 3.19
CA ILE A 211 16.91 -15.26 3.09
C ILE A 211 16.32 -15.95 1.86
N ASP A 212 15.00 -15.87 1.68
CA ASP A 212 14.30 -16.55 0.58
C ASP A 212 14.72 -16.00 -0.79
N MET A 213 14.88 -14.68 -0.90
CA MET A 213 15.28 -14.03 -2.15
C MET A 213 16.76 -14.28 -2.48
N ASP A 214 17.66 -14.31 -1.49
CA ASP A 214 19.07 -14.68 -1.71
C ASP A 214 19.20 -16.14 -2.17
N GLN A 215 18.52 -17.07 -1.50
CA GLN A 215 18.48 -18.48 -1.90
C GLN A 215 17.95 -18.66 -3.33
N SER A 216 16.98 -17.84 -3.72
CA SER A 216 16.35 -17.87 -5.05
C SER A 216 17.10 -17.04 -6.11
N ASN A 217 18.21 -16.37 -5.75
CA ASN A 217 18.97 -15.45 -6.61
C ASN A 217 18.12 -14.32 -7.22
N VAL A 218 17.22 -13.74 -6.43
CA VAL A 218 16.27 -12.70 -6.84
C VAL A 218 16.77 -11.32 -6.39
N TRP A 219 16.52 -10.30 -7.19
CA TRP A 219 16.69 -8.91 -6.76
C TRP A 219 15.46 -8.48 -5.98
N LEU A 220 15.64 -7.93 -4.78
CA LEU A 220 14.54 -7.45 -3.95
C LEU A 220 14.50 -5.92 -3.94
N TYR A 221 13.37 -5.36 -4.33
CA TYR A 221 13.08 -3.94 -4.22
C TYR A 221 11.85 -3.70 -3.36
N ILE A 222 11.94 -2.71 -2.49
CA ILE A 222 10.85 -2.26 -1.64
C ILE A 222 10.60 -0.78 -1.97
N ILE A 223 9.37 -0.46 -2.39
CA ILE A 223 8.98 0.89 -2.77
C ILE A 223 8.12 1.48 -1.67
N ASP A 224 8.61 2.54 -1.04
CA ASP A 224 7.92 3.28 0.01
C ASP A 224 7.12 4.45 -0.62
N PRO A 225 5.77 4.36 -0.65
CA PRO A 225 4.93 5.40 -1.24
C PRO A 225 4.93 6.69 -0.41
N VAL A 226 5.12 6.61 0.92
CA VAL A 226 5.07 7.78 1.82
C VAL A 226 6.31 8.64 1.62
N ARG A 227 7.49 8.01 1.61
CA ARG A 227 8.78 8.72 1.46
C ARG A 227 9.20 8.90 0.01
N LYS A 228 8.42 8.36 -0.94
CA LYS A 228 8.74 8.31 -2.37
C LYS A 228 10.16 7.80 -2.61
N THR A 229 10.51 6.69 -1.97
CA THR A 229 11.85 6.10 -2.01
C THR A 229 11.79 4.64 -2.47
N ILE A 230 12.75 4.24 -3.30
CA ILE A 230 12.97 2.85 -3.71
C ILE A 230 14.20 2.34 -2.95
N HIS A 231 14.04 1.22 -2.26
CA HIS A 231 15.11 0.53 -1.55
C HIS A 231 15.47 -0.75 -2.31
N GLY A 232 16.70 -0.82 -2.82
CA GLY A 232 17.25 -2.07 -3.35
C GLY A 232 17.88 -2.83 -2.19
N ILE A 233 17.28 -3.94 -1.75
CA ILE A 233 17.72 -4.64 -0.53
C ILE A 233 18.79 -5.68 -0.84
N ILE A 234 18.57 -6.50 -1.87
CA ILE A 234 19.54 -7.50 -2.34
C ILE A 234 19.67 -7.50 -3.85
N LYS A 235 20.86 -7.84 -4.35
CA LYS A 235 21.09 -8.19 -5.75
C LYS A 235 21.04 -9.69 -5.94
N GLY A 236 20.20 -10.14 -6.85
CA GLY A 236 20.23 -11.50 -7.35
C GLY A 236 21.39 -11.75 -8.30
N LYS A 237 21.73 -13.03 -8.48
CA LYS A 237 22.70 -13.49 -9.48
C LYS A 237 21.98 -13.93 -10.75
N LYS A 238 22.73 -14.13 -11.82
CA LYS A 238 22.16 -14.68 -13.06
C LYS A 238 21.51 -16.03 -12.77
N SER A 239 20.29 -16.23 -13.29
CA SER A 239 19.54 -17.48 -13.16
C SER A 239 20.37 -18.68 -13.65
N LYS A 240 20.43 -19.75 -12.84
CA LYS A 240 21.22 -20.95 -13.16
C LYS A 240 20.66 -21.71 -14.37
N ASP A 241 19.34 -21.77 -14.48
CA ASP A 241 18.62 -22.51 -15.53
C ASP A 241 18.29 -21.64 -16.75
N TYR A 242 18.93 -20.47 -16.86
CA TYR A 242 18.72 -19.52 -17.94
C TYR A 242 18.96 -20.17 -19.32
N ASN A 243 17.98 -20.03 -20.21
CA ASN A 243 18.04 -20.55 -21.58
C ASN A 243 17.77 -19.43 -22.59
N SER A 244 18.77 -19.12 -23.42
CA SER A 244 18.69 -18.07 -24.44
C SER A 244 17.58 -18.29 -25.47
N ASP A 245 17.33 -19.54 -25.90
CA ASP A 245 16.32 -19.85 -26.92
C ASP A 245 14.91 -19.67 -26.35
N LEU A 246 14.69 -20.09 -25.10
CA LEU A 246 13.41 -19.87 -24.42
C LEU A 246 13.16 -18.39 -24.14
N ARG A 247 14.21 -17.65 -23.77
CA ARG A 247 14.16 -16.20 -23.61
C ARG A 247 13.76 -15.51 -24.93
N ASP A 248 14.40 -15.84 -26.05
CA ASP A 248 14.09 -15.19 -27.33
C ASP A 248 12.65 -15.47 -27.78
N LYS A 249 12.20 -16.73 -27.66
CA LYS A 249 10.79 -17.10 -27.89
C LYS A 249 9.82 -16.35 -26.98
N TYR A 250 10.20 -16.07 -25.74
CA TYR A 250 9.38 -15.29 -24.82
C TYR A 250 9.30 -13.82 -25.23
N ILE A 251 10.43 -13.22 -25.65
CA ILE A 251 10.49 -11.84 -26.14
C ILE A 251 9.58 -11.64 -27.37
N GLU A 252 9.50 -12.62 -28.26
CA GLU A 252 8.62 -12.57 -29.44
C GLU A 252 7.13 -12.50 -29.09
N GLN A 253 6.75 -12.97 -27.90
CA GLN A 253 5.36 -12.96 -27.42
C GLN A 253 5.01 -11.69 -26.63
N LEU A 254 6.00 -10.85 -26.30
CA LEU A 254 5.75 -9.58 -25.60
C LEU A 254 4.94 -8.62 -26.48
N PRO A 255 4.19 -7.69 -25.87
CA PRO A 255 3.58 -6.58 -26.59
C PRO A 255 4.62 -5.83 -27.42
N ARG A 256 4.21 -5.35 -28.61
CA ARG A 256 5.09 -4.60 -29.52
C ARG A 256 5.66 -3.34 -28.89
N GLU A 257 4.84 -2.65 -28.11
CA GLU A 257 5.20 -1.41 -27.44
C GLU A 257 5.37 -1.67 -25.93
N PRO A 258 6.49 -1.23 -25.33
CA PRO A 258 6.66 -1.28 -23.89
C PRO A 258 5.70 -0.28 -23.21
N ILE A 259 5.27 -0.59 -21.98
CA ILE A 259 4.47 0.35 -21.17
C ILE A 259 5.29 1.57 -20.74
N ARG A 260 6.60 1.40 -20.62
CA ARG A 260 7.58 2.47 -20.36
C ARG A 260 8.89 2.19 -21.09
N ALA A 261 9.48 3.24 -21.63
CA ALA A 261 10.82 3.21 -22.20
C ALA A 261 11.50 4.54 -21.95
N GLN A 262 12.83 4.56 -22.04
CA GLN A 262 13.63 5.76 -21.84
C GLN A 262 13.13 6.91 -22.71
N THR A 263 12.78 8.02 -22.08
CA THR A 263 12.53 9.27 -22.80
C THR A 263 13.81 10.11 -22.80
N ARG A 264 14.09 10.79 -23.92
CA ARG A 264 15.31 11.61 -24.07
C ARG A 264 15.20 12.98 -23.37
N LEU A 265 14.07 13.32 -22.77
CA LEU A 265 13.69 14.70 -22.49
C LEU A 265 13.49 15.02 -20.99
N LYS A 266 13.27 14.05 -20.11
CA LYS A 266 13.15 14.28 -18.66
C LYS A 266 13.19 12.97 -17.86
N GLU A 267 13.66 13.03 -16.62
CA GLU A 267 13.35 12.00 -15.61
C GLU A 267 11.84 11.94 -15.40
N ILE A 268 11.31 10.72 -15.41
CA ILE A 268 9.88 10.42 -15.28
C ILE A 268 9.55 10.12 -13.82
N SER A 269 10.41 9.35 -13.15
CA SER A 269 10.18 8.88 -11.79
C SER A 269 10.15 10.04 -10.79
N THR A 270 9.11 10.05 -9.96
CA THR A 270 9.05 10.90 -8.78
C THR A 270 9.72 10.27 -7.56
N PHE A 271 10.17 9.02 -7.67
CA PHE A 271 10.77 8.26 -6.59
C PHE A 271 12.29 8.35 -6.59
N LYS A 272 12.87 8.49 -5.41
CA LYS A 272 14.32 8.57 -5.19
C LYS A 272 14.90 7.17 -4.99
N PHE A 273 16.07 6.92 -5.56
CA PHE A 273 16.84 5.70 -5.35
C PHE A 273 18.29 6.07 -5.01
N ASN A 274 18.82 5.55 -3.90
CA ASN A 274 20.21 5.76 -3.52
C ASN A 274 21.03 4.48 -3.75
N GLU A 275 21.69 4.40 -4.91
CA GLU A 275 22.50 3.23 -5.27
C GLU A 275 23.63 2.95 -4.27
N LYS A 276 24.19 3.98 -3.62
CA LYS A 276 25.31 3.81 -2.68
C LYS A 276 24.91 3.15 -1.36
N GLN A 277 23.64 3.30 -0.96
CA GLN A 277 23.06 2.71 0.25
C GLN A 277 22.20 1.48 -0.08
N SER A 278 22.27 0.98 -1.31
CA SER A 278 21.49 -0.15 -1.77
C SER A 278 22.32 -1.43 -1.76
N TYR A 279 21.62 -2.55 -1.63
CA TYR A 279 22.08 -3.91 -1.81
C TYR A 279 23.01 -4.44 -0.72
N ASN A 280 22.88 -3.86 0.47
CA ASN A 280 23.45 -4.38 1.71
C ASN A 280 22.31 -4.60 2.71
N PRO A 281 21.87 -5.85 2.94
CA PRO A 281 20.76 -6.15 3.84
C PRO A 281 20.93 -5.61 5.27
N ASP A 282 22.16 -5.53 5.76
CA ASP A 282 22.48 -5.06 7.11
C ASP A 282 22.21 -3.54 7.27
N ASP A 283 22.05 -2.81 6.17
CA ASP A 283 21.69 -1.39 6.17
C ASP A 283 20.17 -1.16 6.28
N TYR A 284 19.38 -2.22 6.50
CA TYR A 284 17.92 -2.16 6.55
C TYR A 284 17.35 -2.81 7.81
N CYS A 285 16.25 -2.25 8.31
CA CYS A 285 15.45 -2.85 9.36
C CYS A 285 13.94 -2.69 9.09
N THR A 286 13.11 -3.51 9.74
CA THR A 286 11.66 -3.51 9.47
C THR A 286 11.00 -2.17 9.83
N PHE A 287 11.34 -1.61 10.98
CA PHE A 287 10.66 -0.43 11.53
C PHE A 287 11.60 0.75 11.66
N ASP A 288 11.05 1.95 11.48
CA ASP A 288 11.76 3.21 11.63
C ASP A 288 11.11 4.13 12.66
N LEU A 289 11.91 5.01 13.23
CA LEU A 289 11.48 6.06 14.15
C LEU A 289 12.22 7.35 13.81
N LEU A 290 11.50 8.34 13.30
CA LEU A 290 12.05 9.63 12.88
C LEU A 290 12.52 10.45 14.08
N ASP A 291 13.54 11.27 13.85
CA ASP A 291 13.89 12.32 14.80
C ASP A 291 12.84 13.45 14.79
N VAL A 292 12.97 14.40 15.70
CA VAL A 292 12.01 15.50 15.84
C VAL A 292 11.96 16.37 14.57
N LEU A 293 13.11 16.65 13.94
CA LEU A 293 13.18 17.50 12.75
C LEU A 293 12.55 16.82 11.54
N GLU A 294 12.81 15.52 11.36
CA GLU A 294 12.22 14.69 10.32
C GLU A 294 10.72 14.52 10.52
N HIS A 295 10.26 14.32 11.76
CA HIS A 295 8.84 14.29 12.10
C HIS A 295 8.14 15.60 11.75
N ASP A 296 8.69 16.73 12.19
CA ASP A 296 8.10 18.06 11.95
C ASP A 296 8.05 18.41 10.46
N ARG A 297 9.08 17.99 9.69
CA ARG A 297 9.08 18.10 8.23
C ARG A 297 7.95 17.31 7.58
N LEU A 298 7.69 16.10 8.07
CA LEU A 298 6.62 15.26 7.53
C LEU A 298 5.23 15.82 7.89
N VAL A 299 5.05 16.32 9.11
CA VAL A 299 3.81 17.00 9.54
C VAL A 299 3.54 18.27 8.75
N SER A 300 4.60 19.00 8.38
CA SER A 300 4.48 20.27 7.66
C SER A 300 4.51 20.11 6.13
N ALA A 301 4.59 18.86 5.63
CA ALA A 301 4.55 18.61 4.20
C ALA A 301 3.20 19.05 3.64
N PRO A 302 3.18 19.70 2.46
CA PRO A 302 1.92 20.04 1.82
C PRO A 302 1.15 18.76 1.50
N ASP A 303 -0.17 18.79 1.68
CA ASP A 303 -1.04 17.70 1.24
C ASP A 303 -0.80 17.44 -0.27
N GLU A 304 -0.61 16.18 -0.64
CA GLU A 304 -0.48 15.82 -2.06
C GLU A 304 -1.81 16.08 -2.76
N GLU A 305 -1.77 16.65 -3.97
CA GLU A 305 -2.99 16.79 -4.77
C GLU A 305 -3.56 15.40 -5.05
N SER A 306 -4.79 15.16 -4.61
CA SER A 306 -5.52 13.93 -4.88
C SER A 306 -5.70 13.70 -6.38
N ASP A 307 -5.19 12.58 -6.88
CA ASP A 307 -5.10 12.25 -8.31
C ASP A 307 -6.47 12.28 -9.00
N TYR A 308 -7.52 11.83 -8.31
CA TYR A 308 -8.83 11.63 -8.90
C TYR A 308 -9.87 12.68 -8.48
N SER A 309 -9.51 13.61 -7.60
CA SER A 309 -10.42 14.67 -7.11
C SER A 309 -11.04 15.53 -8.22
N LYS A 310 -10.35 15.67 -9.36
CA LYS A 310 -10.79 16.47 -10.52
C LYS A 310 -11.85 15.74 -11.34
N ILE A 311 -11.77 14.41 -11.42
CA ILE A 311 -12.69 13.58 -12.21
C ILE A 311 -13.83 12.98 -11.37
N PHE A 312 -13.64 12.86 -10.05
CA PHE A 312 -14.63 12.33 -9.13
C PHE A 312 -15.90 13.19 -9.06
N ARG A 313 -17.08 12.55 -9.13
CA ARG A 313 -18.37 13.21 -9.02
C ARG A 313 -19.21 12.64 -7.90
N ASN A 314 -19.35 11.32 -7.83
CA ASN A 314 -20.12 10.67 -6.79
C ASN A 314 -19.69 9.22 -6.57
N LEU A 315 -19.86 8.73 -5.34
CA LEU A 315 -19.83 7.32 -5.00
C LEU A 315 -21.16 6.93 -4.35
N MET A 316 -21.72 5.79 -4.77
CA MET A 316 -22.80 5.12 -4.05
C MET A 316 -22.37 3.72 -3.63
N ILE A 317 -22.74 3.34 -2.41
CA ILE A 317 -22.68 1.97 -1.92
C ILE A 317 -24.11 1.49 -1.73
N ILE A 318 -24.48 0.41 -2.39
CA ILE A 318 -25.88 -0.05 -2.53
C ILE A 318 -25.96 -1.49 -2.03
N ASP A 319 -26.91 -1.79 -1.14
CA ASP A 319 -27.15 -3.18 -0.72
C ASP A 319 -27.71 -4.00 -1.89
N ARG A 320 -27.17 -5.20 -2.09
CA ARG A 320 -27.52 -6.03 -3.26
C ARG A 320 -28.95 -6.54 -3.21
N GLU A 321 -29.50 -6.80 -2.03
CA GLU A 321 -30.81 -7.43 -1.88
C GLU A 321 -31.92 -6.39 -1.93
N SER A 322 -31.86 -5.39 -1.05
CA SER A 322 -32.85 -4.32 -0.96
C SER A 322 -32.78 -3.33 -2.13
N LYS A 323 -31.64 -3.23 -2.82
CA LYS A 323 -31.32 -2.20 -3.84
C LYS A 323 -31.30 -0.78 -3.28
N ILE A 324 -31.29 -0.62 -1.97
CA ILE A 324 -31.31 0.69 -1.31
C ILE A 324 -29.85 1.17 -1.14
N PRO A 325 -29.57 2.46 -1.44
CA PRO A 325 -28.28 3.07 -1.12
C PRO A 325 -28.05 3.06 0.39
N ILE A 326 -26.94 2.45 0.81
CA ILE A 326 -26.49 2.42 2.19
C ILE A 326 -25.67 3.67 2.50
N PHE A 327 -24.87 4.12 1.53
CA PHE A 327 -24.01 5.29 1.63
C PHE A 327 -23.96 6.01 0.29
N SER A 328 -23.86 7.33 0.33
CA SER A 328 -23.70 8.15 -0.86
C SER A 328 -22.83 9.36 -0.56
N TYR A 329 -21.80 9.55 -1.38
CA TYR A 329 -20.89 10.69 -1.26
C TYR A 329 -20.83 11.49 -2.56
N LEU A 330 -21.23 12.76 -2.49
CA LEU A 330 -21.21 13.68 -3.62
C LEU A 330 -20.02 14.64 -3.51
N SER A 331 -19.32 14.84 -4.62
CA SER A 331 -18.25 15.85 -4.70
C SER A 331 -18.82 17.26 -4.51
N GLU A 332 -18.18 18.06 -3.66
CA GLU A 332 -18.58 19.44 -3.36
C GLU A 332 -18.56 20.37 -4.58
N LYS A 333 -17.85 19.97 -5.65
CA LYS A 333 -17.73 20.72 -6.91
C LYS A 333 -18.94 20.53 -7.83
N VAL A 334 -19.84 19.58 -7.55
CA VAL A 334 -21.06 19.32 -8.35
C VAL A 334 -22.19 20.24 -7.84
N LYS A 335 -22.06 21.56 -8.08
CA LYS A 335 -23.10 22.56 -7.75
C LYS A 335 -24.05 22.87 -8.92
N ASP A 336 -23.85 22.25 -10.08
CA ASP A 336 -24.71 22.47 -11.25
C ASP A 336 -26.01 21.66 -11.16
N GLN A 337 -27.12 22.34 -10.89
CA GLN A 337 -28.46 21.75 -10.74
C GLN A 337 -28.93 20.93 -11.96
N ILE A 338 -28.44 21.25 -13.17
CA ILE A 338 -28.76 20.52 -14.41
C ILE A 338 -28.06 19.15 -14.43
N LEU A 339 -26.78 19.11 -14.05
CA LEU A 339 -26.03 17.86 -13.89
C LEU A 339 -26.63 17.02 -12.77
N PHE A 340 -27.11 17.64 -11.69
CA PHE A 340 -27.75 16.95 -10.56
C PHE A 340 -29.06 16.24 -10.94
N SER A 341 -29.91 16.86 -11.77
CA SER A 341 -31.16 16.21 -12.25
C SER A 341 -30.90 15.07 -13.24
N GLY A 342 -29.94 15.25 -14.17
CA GLY A 342 -29.51 14.19 -15.08
C GLY A 342 -28.83 13.03 -14.35
N PHE A 343 -28.11 13.34 -13.26
CA PHE A 343 -27.49 12.40 -12.33
C PHE A 343 -28.54 11.60 -11.55
N LEU A 344 -29.56 12.23 -10.94
CA LEU A 344 -30.63 11.52 -10.23
C LEU A 344 -31.42 10.59 -11.17
N SER A 345 -31.72 11.03 -12.40
CA SER A 345 -32.33 10.13 -13.39
C SER A 345 -31.41 8.99 -13.81
N ALA A 346 -30.09 9.22 -13.91
CA ALA A 346 -29.12 8.16 -14.18
C ALA A 346 -29.03 7.16 -13.00
N MET A 347 -29.16 7.64 -11.76
CA MET A 347 -29.23 6.80 -10.56
C MET A 347 -30.48 5.93 -10.56
N ASP A 348 -31.66 6.51 -10.82
CA ASP A 348 -32.93 5.76 -10.88
C ASP A 348 -32.91 4.71 -12.01
N ASP A 349 -32.40 5.08 -13.19
CA ASP A 349 -32.23 4.18 -14.32
C ASP A 349 -31.19 3.08 -14.01
N PHE A 350 -30.05 3.43 -13.39
CA PHE A 350 -29.00 2.48 -13.07
C PHE A 350 -29.44 1.49 -11.99
N VAL A 351 -30.03 1.97 -10.89
CA VAL A 351 -30.57 1.12 -9.81
C VAL A 351 -31.64 0.17 -10.35
N SER A 352 -32.48 0.63 -11.29
CA SER A 352 -33.52 -0.20 -11.91
C SER A 352 -33.02 -1.18 -12.99
N GLN A 353 -31.91 -0.88 -13.70
CA GLN A 353 -31.38 -1.71 -14.79
C GLN A 353 -30.39 -2.80 -14.35
N ILE A 354 -29.90 -2.79 -13.11
CA ILE A 354 -28.93 -3.80 -12.66
C ILE A 354 -29.62 -5.13 -12.30
N GLY A 355 -29.63 -6.04 -13.28
CA GLY A 355 -29.73 -7.49 -13.09
C GLY A 355 -28.39 -8.15 -12.72
N ASP A 356 -28.44 -9.39 -12.24
CA ASP A 356 -27.34 -10.19 -11.68
C ASP A 356 -26.18 -10.50 -12.65
N THR A 357 -25.27 -9.56 -12.87
CA THR A 357 -23.97 -9.84 -13.50
C THR A 357 -22.82 -9.56 -12.55
N THR A 358 -21.87 -10.49 -12.47
CA THR A 358 -20.73 -10.54 -11.54
C THR A 358 -19.50 -9.75 -11.99
N SER A 359 -19.58 -9.00 -13.10
CA SER A 359 -18.42 -8.29 -13.66
C SER A 359 -18.66 -6.78 -13.76
N LEU A 360 -17.57 -6.06 -13.54
CA LEU A 360 -17.41 -4.62 -13.57
C LEU A 360 -17.81 -4.06 -14.93
N LYS A 361 -18.79 -3.14 -14.97
CA LYS A 361 -19.35 -2.55 -16.21
C LYS A 361 -19.07 -1.06 -16.24
N GLU A 362 -18.53 -0.60 -17.37
CA GLU A 362 -18.39 0.82 -17.69
C GLU A 362 -19.59 1.25 -18.53
N ILE A 363 -20.36 2.23 -18.05
CA ILE A 363 -21.51 2.78 -18.78
C ILE A 363 -21.24 4.25 -19.03
N ASN A 364 -21.17 4.64 -20.31
CA ASN A 364 -21.17 6.05 -20.70
C ASN A 364 -22.63 6.53 -20.79
N TYR A 365 -23.04 7.39 -19.87
CA TYR A 365 -24.41 7.91 -19.83
C TYR A 365 -24.38 9.42 -19.60
N LYS A 366 -24.94 10.17 -20.56
CA LYS A 366 -25.16 11.63 -20.48
C LYS A 366 -23.93 12.45 -20.05
N GLY A 367 -22.73 12.07 -20.50
CA GLY A 367 -21.49 12.79 -20.19
C GLY A 367 -20.82 12.36 -18.88
N PHE A 368 -21.28 11.27 -18.27
CA PHE A 368 -20.63 10.61 -17.13
C PHE A 368 -20.14 9.22 -17.50
N TYR A 369 -19.03 8.83 -16.89
CA TYR A 369 -18.53 7.47 -16.87
C TYR A 369 -18.94 6.84 -15.54
N VAL A 370 -19.73 5.77 -15.59
CA VAL A 370 -20.12 4.99 -14.40
C VAL A 370 -19.26 3.75 -14.33
N GLN A 371 -18.53 3.63 -13.24
CA GLN A 371 -17.66 2.52 -12.90
C GLN A 371 -18.35 1.71 -11.79
N ALA A 372 -18.87 0.53 -12.14
CA ALA A 372 -19.62 -0.31 -11.21
C ALA A 372 -18.79 -1.51 -10.74
N ALA A 373 -18.61 -1.67 -9.42
CA ALA A 373 -18.01 -2.85 -8.80
C ALA A 373 -19.07 -3.65 -8.02
N TYR A 374 -18.97 -4.98 -8.05
CA TYR A 374 -19.99 -5.88 -7.53
C TYR A 374 -19.40 -6.80 -6.46
N GLY A 375 -19.80 -6.60 -5.21
CA GLY A 375 -19.40 -7.44 -4.08
C GLY A 375 -20.43 -8.54 -3.81
N LYS A 376 -20.24 -9.26 -2.70
CA LYS A 376 -21.15 -10.31 -2.24
C LYS A 376 -22.46 -9.73 -1.70
N SER A 377 -22.37 -8.68 -0.89
CA SER A 377 -23.48 -8.05 -0.18
C SER A 377 -23.79 -6.65 -0.70
N VAL A 378 -22.81 -5.94 -1.25
CA VAL A 378 -23.01 -4.56 -1.74
C VAL A 378 -22.54 -4.40 -3.20
N LYS A 379 -22.97 -3.30 -3.81
CA LYS A 379 -22.48 -2.81 -5.11
C LYS A 379 -21.96 -1.41 -4.91
N MET A 380 -20.84 -1.09 -5.56
CA MET A 380 -20.32 0.27 -5.60
C MET A 380 -20.51 0.84 -7.00
N ALA A 381 -21.03 2.07 -7.06
CA ALA A 381 -21.15 2.82 -8.30
C ALA A 381 -20.38 4.12 -8.15
N LEU A 382 -19.30 4.24 -8.91
CA LEU A 382 -18.45 5.42 -8.96
C LEU A 382 -18.77 6.21 -10.23
N PHE A 383 -19.23 7.44 -10.07
CA PHE A 383 -19.55 8.35 -11.16
C PHE A 383 -18.41 9.34 -11.37
N LEU A 384 -17.96 9.45 -12.61
CA LEU A 384 -16.79 10.22 -13.01
C LEU A 384 -17.09 11.12 -14.22
N SER A 385 -16.39 12.23 -14.35
CA SER A 385 -16.43 13.04 -15.58
C SER A 385 -15.61 12.45 -16.72
N ASP A 386 -14.62 11.63 -16.39
CA ASP A 386 -13.70 11.02 -17.36
C ASP A 386 -13.56 9.52 -17.07
N GLN A 387 -13.04 8.79 -18.05
CA GLN A 387 -12.86 7.35 -17.94
C GLN A 387 -11.89 6.99 -16.80
N ALA A 388 -12.29 6.03 -15.97
CA ALA A 388 -11.41 5.46 -14.94
C ALA A 388 -10.26 4.68 -15.61
N ASP A 389 -9.03 5.01 -15.21
CA ASP A 389 -7.87 4.20 -15.54
C ASP A 389 -7.85 2.90 -14.72
N LYS A 390 -6.80 2.10 -14.94
CA LYS A 390 -6.66 0.81 -14.25
C LYS A 390 -6.41 0.96 -12.74
N SER A 391 -5.70 2.00 -12.31
CA SER A 391 -5.42 2.25 -10.89
C SER A 391 -6.70 2.58 -10.13
N LEU A 392 -7.52 3.49 -10.66
CA LEU A 392 -8.80 3.82 -10.05
C LEU A 392 -9.75 2.61 -10.00
N LYS A 393 -9.75 1.76 -11.04
CA LYS A 393 -10.53 0.51 -11.05
C LYS A 393 -10.11 -0.43 -9.92
N GLU A 394 -8.81 -0.67 -9.77
CA GLU A 394 -8.26 -1.49 -8.67
C GLU A 394 -8.57 -0.90 -7.28
N ARG A 395 -8.52 0.43 -7.14
CA ARG A 395 -8.89 1.13 -5.89
C ARG A 395 -10.36 0.96 -5.49
N VAL A 396 -11.26 0.97 -6.47
CA VAL A 396 -12.70 0.73 -6.23
C VAL A 396 -12.93 -0.72 -5.79
N ASP A 397 -12.27 -1.68 -6.45
CA ASP A 397 -12.37 -3.09 -6.08
C ASP A 397 -11.83 -3.32 -4.65
N PHE A 398 -10.69 -2.71 -4.31
CA PHE A 398 -10.14 -2.74 -2.96
C PHE A 398 -11.10 -2.13 -1.92
N LEU A 399 -11.66 -0.95 -2.20
CA LEU A 399 -12.61 -0.29 -1.30
C LEU A 399 -13.84 -1.16 -1.07
N LEU A 400 -14.34 -1.84 -2.11
CA LEU A 400 -15.45 -2.77 -2.03
C LEU A 400 -15.13 -3.94 -1.10
N GLU A 401 -14.00 -4.62 -1.31
CA GLU A 401 -13.58 -5.75 -0.47
C GLU A 401 -13.37 -5.33 0.98
N TYR A 402 -12.73 -4.18 1.20
CA TYR A 402 -12.54 -3.62 2.53
C TYR A 402 -13.88 -3.32 3.20
N PHE A 403 -14.81 -2.69 2.48
CA PHE A 403 -16.11 -2.31 3.02
C PHE A 403 -16.93 -3.53 3.44
N GLU A 404 -16.98 -4.57 2.60
CA GLU A 404 -17.70 -5.81 2.95
C GLU A 404 -17.06 -6.54 4.14
N SER A 405 -15.73 -6.50 4.24
CA SER A 405 -15.02 -7.20 5.33
C SER A 405 -15.20 -6.49 6.68
N ASN A 406 -15.19 -5.16 6.69
CA ASN A 406 -15.15 -4.36 7.92
C ASN A 406 -16.51 -3.82 8.37
N PHE A 407 -17.53 -3.83 7.50
CA PHE A 407 -18.88 -3.36 7.81
C PHE A 407 -19.94 -4.45 7.61
N SER A 408 -19.55 -5.74 7.59
CA SER A 408 -20.46 -6.86 7.35
C SER A 408 -21.64 -6.88 8.32
N GLU A 409 -21.38 -6.73 9.63
CA GLU A 409 -22.44 -6.69 10.64
C GLU A 409 -23.37 -5.49 10.47
N GLU A 410 -22.83 -4.33 10.14
CA GLU A 410 -23.61 -3.12 9.89
C GLU A 410 -24.47 -3.24 8.63
N ILE A 411 -23.95 -3.88 7.58
CA ILE A 411 -24.71 -4.19 6.36
C ILE A 411 -25.88 -5.12 6.69
N GLU A 412 -25.66 -6.16 7.50
CA GLU A 412 -26.73 -7.07 7.94
C GLU A 412 -27.79 -6.33 8.78
N LYS A 413 -27.36 -5.53 9.77
CA LYS A 413 -28.28 -4.72 10.59
C LYS A 413 -29.07 -3.71 9.75
N PHE A 414 -28.44 -3.10 8.75
CA PHE A 414 -29.12 -2.24 7.78
C PHE A 414 -30.19 -3.01 7.01
N ARG A 415 -29.88 -4.22 6.54
CA ARG A 415 -30.82 -5.05 5.79
C ARG A 415 -32.07 -5.42 6.59
N ASP A 416 -31.91 -5.69 7.87
CA ASP A 416 -33.02 -6.05 8.76
C ASP A 416 -33.91 -4.86 9.12
N SER A 417 -33.34 -3.65 9.22
CA SER A 417 -34.01 -2.47 9.76
C SER A 417 -34.40 -1.42 8.71
N GLY A 418 -33.68 -1.37 7.58
CA GLY A 418 -33.70 -0.27 6.61
C GLY A 418 -33.10 1.04 7.15
N ASP A 419 -32.48 1.04 8.33
CA ASP A 419 -32.00 2.26 9.00
C ASP A 419 -30.62 2.67 8.47
N THR A 420 -30.61 3.70 7.62
CA THR A 420 -29.38 4.27 7.05
C THR A 420 -28.44 4.88 8.10
N SER A 421 -28.90 5.13 9.33
CA SER A 421 -28.07 5.71 10.40
C SER A 421 -27.09 4.72 11.04
N ILE A 422 -27.24 3.42 10.78
CA ILE A 422 -26.34 2.36 11.25
C ILE A 422 -24.93 2.56 10.71
N LEU A 423 -24.82 2.99 9.45
CA LEU A 423 -23.57 3.24 8.76
C LEU A 423 -23.28 4.74 8.76
N LYS A 424 -22.43 5.17 9.70
CA LYS A 424 -22.12 6.58 9.93
C LYS A 424 -21.12 7.12 8.90
N ASP A 425 -21.52 8.19 8.21
CA ASP A 425 -20.67 8.90 7.24
C ASP A 425 -19.30 9.30 7.80
N GLU A 426 -19.24 9.70 9.08
CA GLU A 426 -17.99 10.08 9.76
C GLU A 426 -16.95 8.96 9.78
N LYS A 427 -17.38 7.70 9.74
CA LYS A 427 -16.49 6.53 9.67
C LYS A 427 -16.12 6.15 8.24
N ILE A 428 -17.06 6.26 7.31
CA ILE A 428 -16.91 5.75 5.94
C ILE A 428 -16.18 6.76 5.06
N LEU A 429 -16.50 8.05 5.20
CA LEU A 429 -15.98 9.10 4.33
C LEU A 429 -14.45 9.22 4.34
N PRO A 430 -13.75 9.17 5.49
CA PRO A 430 -12.28 9.19 5.50
C PRO A 430 -11.67 8.02 4.70
N ILE A 431 -12.25 6.82 4.83
CA ILE A 431 -11.80 5.60 4.15
C ILE A 431 -12.00 5.73 2.63
N VAL A 432 -13.16 6.23 2.21
CA VAL A 432 -13.47 6.49 0.79
C VAL A 432 -12.48 7.49 0.20
N ARG A 433 -12.23 8.61 0.88
CA ARG A 433 -11.27 9.63 0.41
C ARG A 433 -9.86 9.06 0.30
N GLN A 434 -9.41 8.32 1.31
CA GLN A 434 -8.10 7.71 1.35
C GLN A 434 -7.89 6.69 0.23
N PHE A 435 -8.81 5.73 0.08
CA PHE A 435 -8.62 4.62 -0.88
C PHE A 435 -8.82 5.05 -2.33
N LEU A 436 -9.79 5.94 -2.58
CA LEU A 436 -10.01 6.47 -3.93
C LEU A 436 -9.09 7.63 -4.30
N ASN A 437 -8.31 8.17 -3.35
CA ASN A 437 -7.45 9.35 -3.53
C ASN A 437 -8.23 10.55 -4.12
N ILE A 438 -9.27 11.01 -3.40
CA ILE A 438 -10.22 12.06 -3.84
C ILE A 438 -10.40 13.22 -2.86
#